data_AF-A0A850PXS5-F1
#
_entry.id   AF-A0A850PXS5-F1
#
_cell.length_a   1.000
_cell.length_b   1.000
_cell.length_c   1.000
_cell.angle_alpha   90.00
_cell.angle_beta   90.00
_cell.angle_gamma   90.00
#
_symmetry.space_group_name_H-M   'P 1'
#
loop_
_entity.id
_entity.type
_entity.pdbx_description
1 polymer ?
#
loop_
_entity_poly.entity_id
_entity_poly.type
_entity_poly.pdbx_seq_one_letter_code
_entity_poly.pdbx_strand_id
1 'polypeptide(L)'
;MKVTCPSCAWSTDVPDEKIPTEGTTGTCPKCKTKFTVNNEATQVPTTSSVVVEQDFKDQSHQSNEDVKPAQDSSYESKIKSNKDNTAPAWLNITFIELLVVYLLILLSLAGIAIANGTFSKFITDFTAIFLLSVLPTIGWLIFRLLLCYVWSTCSTVYIYHFDKDKLNDAIVSRYNGAKNIYGIIAIVIVMGIAGYVYTLIFPPTTVKPSAQSHKSNFMAEYAVKKHLKKRLFDPDSLQDLKCEYQQTRNDGVQVFECSYRAKNRMGGYGERAVEEHWFDSNGTLLETGGFK
;
A
#
# COMPACT_ATOMS: atom_id res chain seq x y z
N MET A 1 29.38 -15.70 31.29
CA MET A 1 30.14 -15.30 30.08
C MET A 1 29.89 -13.83 29.67
N LYS A 2 30.82 -13.17 28.96
CA LYS A 2 30.63 -11.79 28.43
C LYS A 2 30.17 -11.80 26.97
N VAL A 3 29.01 -11.21 26.68
CA VAL A 3 28.46 -11.09 25.31
C VAL A 3 28.62 -9.66 24.82
N THR A 4 29.18 -9.47 23.61
CA THR A 4 29.38 -8.14 22.99
C THR A 4 28.57 -8.01 21.71
N CYS A 5 27.82 -6.91 21.57
CA CYS A 5 27.03 -6.63 20.38
C CYS A 5 27.91 -6.19 19.19
N PRO A 6 27.78 -6.79 18.00
CA PRO A 6 28.60 -6.45 16.84
C PRO A 6 28.29 -5.08 16.22
N SER A 7 27.10 -4.51 16.46
CA SER A 7 26.72 -3.22 15.86
C SER A 7 27.11 -1.99 16.67
N CYS A 8 27.15 -2.09 18.01
CA CYS A 8 27.32 -0.91 18.88
C CYS A 8 28.34 -1.10 20.01
N ALA A 9 29.08 -2.22 20.01
CA ALA A 9 30.10 -2.57 21.01
C ALA A 9 29.62 -2.60 22.48
N TRP A 10 28.30 -2.61 22.73
CA TRP A 10 27.77 -2.79 24.07
C TRP A 10 28.04 -4.23 24.55
N SER A 11 28.48 -4.38 25.81
CA SER A 11 28.76 -5.69 26.40
C SER A 11 28.08 -5.86 27.76
N THR A 12 27.66 -7.09 28.07
CA THR A 12 27.06 -7.48 29.34
C THR A 12 27.53 -8.86 29.75
N ASP A 13 27.66 -9.08 31.05
CA ASP A 13 27.86 -10.42 31.59
C ASP A 13 26.50 -11.13 31.69
N VAL A 14 26.44 -12.32 31.12
CA VAL A 14 25.27 -13.22 31.16
C VAL A 14 25.65 -14.41 32.04
N PRO A 15 24.85 -14.72 33.09
CA PRO A 15 25.09 -15.89 33.94
C PRO A 15 24.89 -17.17 33.14
N ASP A 16 25.72 -18.18 33.41
CA ASP A 16 25.84 -19.37 32.56
C ASP A 16 24.56 -20.22 32.53
N GLU A 17 23.74 -20.13 33.58
CA GLU A 17 22.42 -20.80 33.66
C GLU A 17 21.40 -20.30 32.63
N LYS A 18 21.61 -19.11 32.04
CA LYS A 18 20.68 -18.50 31.07
C LYS A 18 21.12 -18.68 29.62
N ILE A 19 22.15 -19.49 29.37
CA ILE A 19 22.67 -19.73 28.02
C ILE A 19 22.01 -21.00 27.49
N PRO A 20 21.05 -20.90 26.58
CA PRO A 20 20.50 -22.07 25.92
C PRO A 20 21.59 -22.83 25.16
N THR A 21 21.55 -24.16 25.26
CA THR A 21 22.55 -25.08 24.69
C THR A 21 22.61 -25.03 23.16
N GLU A 22 21.52 -24.59 22.51
CA GLU A 22 21.41 -24.48 21.06
C GLU A 22 21.30 -23.01 20.62
N GLY A 23 22.08 -22.64 19.60
CA GLY A 23 22.34 -21.27 19.15
C GLY A 23 21.10 -20.39 19.12
N THR A 24 20.98 -19.51 20.11
CA THR A 24 19.81 -18.66 20.29
C THR A 24 20.07 -17.26 19.75
N THR A 25 19.07 -16.71 19.06
CA THR A 25 19.09 -15.33 18.58
C THR A 25 18.86 -14.36 19.75
N GLY A 26 19.84 -13.50 20.03
CA GLY A 26 19.74 -12.41 20.98
C GLY A 26 19.35 -11.09 20.32
N THR A 27 18.73 -10.19 21.07
CA THR A 27 18.46 -8.80 20.63
C THR A 27 19.23 -7.83 21.51
N CYS A 28 20.01 -6.92 20.92
CA CYS A 28 20.76 -5.93 21.70
C CYS A 28 19.79 -4.92 22.38
N PRO A 29 19.89 -4.68 23.70
CA PRO A 29 19.02 -3.71 24.37
C PRO A 29 19.32 -2.25 23.98
N LYS A 30 20.53 -1.96 23.48
CA LYS A 30 20.94 -0.60 23.11
C LYS A 30 20.53 -0.21 21.69
N CYS A 31 20.81 -1.06 20.69
CA CYS A 31 20.57 -0.75 19.27
C CYS A 31 19.46 -1.59 18.61
N LYS A 32 18.86 -2.55 19.33
CA LYS A 32 17.79 -3.45 18.86
C LYS A 32 18.15 -4.35 17.67
N THR A 33 19.43 -4.44 17.29
CA THR A 33 19.89 -5.40 16.28
C THR A 33 19.78 -6.83 16.83
N LYS A 34 19.23 -7.73 16.02
CA LYS A 34 19.19 -9.18 16.29
C LYS A 34 20.48 -9.83 15.81
N PHE A 35 21.09 -10.68 16.63
CA PHE A 35 22.31 -11.43 16.28
C PHE A 35 22.28 -12.84 16.87
N THR A 36 22.91 -13.79 16.19
CA THR A 36 23.00 -15.18 16.63
C THR A 36 24.25 -15.38 17.47
N VAL A 37 24.11 -15.99 18.65
CA VAL A 37 25.25 -16.36 19.50
C VAL A 37 25.65 -17.79 19.14
N ASN A 38 26.81 -17.94 18.50
CA ASN A 38 27.38 -19.26 18.21
C ASN A 38 28.30 -19.67 19.37
N ASN A 39 27.99 -20.79 20.02
CA ASN A 39 28.79 -21.36 21.11
C ASN A 39 30.03 -22.12 20.60
N GLU A 40 30.76 -21.56 19.63
CA GLU A 40 31.83 -22.27 18.91
C GLU A 40 33.24 -22.08 19.53
N ALA A 41 33.31 -21.75 20.82
CA ALA A 41 34.59 -21.50 21.48
C ALA A 41 34.68 -22.25 22.82
N THR A 42 35.07 -23.52 22.78
CA THR A 42 36.06 -24.12 23.69
C THR A 42 36.53 -25.46 23.12
N GLN A 43 37.44 -25.40 22.13
CA GLN A 43 38.60 -26.28 22.06
C GLN A 43 39.74 -25.43 21.51
N VAL A 44 40.51 -24.81 22.41
CA VAL A 44 41.81 -24.24 22.06
C VAL A 44 42.79 -25.43 22.01
N PRO A 45 43.36 -25.81 20.85
CA PRO A 45 44.46 -26.76 20.85
C PRO A 45 45.70 -26.05 21.44
N THR A 46 46.05 -26.43 22.65
CA THR A 46 47.40 -26.24 23.20
C THR A 46 48.36 -27.12 22.40
N THR A 47 49.07 -26.55 21.41
CA THR A 47 50.23 -27.22 20.80
C THR A 47 51.33 -26.21 20.44
N SER A 48 52.40 -26.30 21.23
CA SER A 48 53.83 -26.13 20.91
C SER A 48 54.31 -24.94 20.08
N SER A 49 55.09 -24.12 20.79
CA SER A 49 56.33 -23.47 20.38
C SER A 49 57.04 -24.14 19.19
N VAL A 50 57.21 -23.40 18.10
CA VAL A 50 58.33 -23.58 17.16
C VAL A 50 58.98 -22.21 16.97
N VAL A 51 60.17 -22.10 17.56
CA VAL A 51 61.16 -21.06 17.32
C VAL A 51 61.70 -21.25 15.90
N VAL A 52 61.58 -20.23 15.05
CA VAL A 52 62.47 -20.07 13.89
C VAL A 52 63.12 -18.70 14.01
N GLU A 53 64.32 -18.76 14.57
CA GLU A 53 65.36 -17.77 14.53
C GLU A 53 66.03 -17.90 13.15
N GLN A 54 65.99 -16.86 12.34
CA GLN A 54 66.92 -16.75 11.21
C GLN A 54 67.39 -15.31 11.04
N ASP A 55 68.58 -15.14 11.60
CA ASP A 55 69.48 -14.01 11.57
C ASP A 55 70.29 -13.99 10.24
N PHE A 56 70.93 -12.85 9.98
CA PHE A 56 72.07 -12.60 9.07
C PHE A 56 71.86 -12.19 7.59
N LYS A 57 72.00 -10.86 7.37
CA LYS A 57 72.94 -10.11 6.47
C LYS A 57 72.20 -8.92 5.86
N ASP A 58 72.38 -7.68 6.31
CA ASP A 58 73.60 -6.87 6.35
C ASP A 58 74.27 -6.71 4.97
N GLN A 59 73.89 -5.63 4.27
CA GLN A 59 74.74 -4.97 3.28
C GLN A 59 74.34 -3.50 3.14
N SER A 60 75.10 -2.67 3.85
CA SER A 60 75.29 -1.25 3.62
C SER A 60 76.21 -0.98 2.42
N HIS A 61 75.84 -0.05 1.53
CA HIS A 61 76.69 0.96 0.89
C HIS A 61 75.77 1.76 -0.05
N GLN A 62 75.35 3.00 0.26
CA GLN A 62 76.09 4.26 0.25
C GLN A 62 76.23 4.89 -1.14
N SER A 63 75.80 6.16 -1.19
CA SER A 63 76.26 7.26 -2.04
C SER A 63 75.39 7.67 -3.24
N ASN A 64 74.69 8.79 -3.02
CA ASN A 64 74.57 9.99 -3.87
C ASN A 64 74.47 9.81 -5.39
N GLU A 65 73.35 10.27 -5.94
CA GLU A 65 73.42 11.29 -7.00
C GLU A 65 72.13 12.12 -7.10
N ASP A 66 72.36 13.42 -7.10
CA ASP A 66 71.44 14.53 -7.22
C ASP A 66 71.14 14.73 -8.72
N VAL A 67 69.95 14.34 -9.18
CA VAL A 67 69.47 14.67 -10.54
C VAL A 67 67.97 14.99 -10.52
N LYS A 68 67.69 16.28 -10.43
CA LYS A 68 66.52 16.95 -11.04
C LYS A 68 67.02 17.45 -12.41
N PRO A 69 66.34 17.26 -13.56
CA PRO A 69 65.10 18.00 -13.87
C PRO A 69 64.15 17.34 -14.92
N ALA A 70 63.12 18.12 -15.32
CA ALA A 70 62.22 17.96 -16.46
C ALA A 70 61.15 16.84 -16.32
N GLN A 71 59.86 17.12 -16.13
CA GLN A 71 58.96 17.94 -16.96
C GLN A 71 58.93 17.48 -18.43
N ASP A 72 58.32 16.30 -18.64
CA ASP A 72 57.61 15.92 -19.85
C ASP A 72 56.24 15.39 -19.37
N SER A 73 55.12 16.09 -19.58
CA SER A 73 54.48 16.35 -20.87
C SER A 73 54.17 15.05 -21.61
N SER A 74 52.90 14.86 -21.97
CA SER A 74 52.42 13.78 -22.84
C SER A 74 52.13 12.42 -22.18
N TYR A 75 51.17 12.41 -21.26
CA TYR A 75 50.15 11.35 -21.25
C TYR A 75 48.77 12.01 -21.23
N GLU A 76 48.49 12.72 -22.32
CA GLU A 76 47.16 13.18 -22.67
C GLU A 76 46.32 11.95 -23.01
N SER A 77 45.87 11.27 -21.95
CA SER A 77 44.94 10.15 -22.03
C SER A 77 43.61 10.69 -22.56
N LYS A 78 43.48 10.46 -23.86
CA LYS A 78 42.33 10.56 -24.73
C LYS A 78 41.15 9.75 -24.14
N ILE A 79 40.52 10.24 -23.07
CA ILE A 79 39.27 9.67 -22.54
C ILE A 79 38.22 10.77 -22.47
N LYS A 80 37.57 10.96 -23.62
CA LYS A 80 36.12 10.97 -23.77
C LYS A 80 35.34 11.59 -22.60
N SER A 81 34.93 12.84 -22.76
CA SER A 81 33.71 13.34 -22.13
C SER A 81 32.89 14.16 -23.12
N ASN A 82 32.55 13.54 -24.25
CA ASN A 82 31.29 13.89 -24.90
C ASN A 82 30.23 12.97 -24.29
N LYS A 83 29.59 13.45 -23.22
CA LYS A 83 28.46 12.75 -22.60
C LYS A 83 27.27 13.67 -22.73
N ASP A 84 26.65 13.58 -23.90
CA ASP A 84 25.39 14.21 -24.22
C ASP A 84 24.39 13.87 -23.12
N ASN A 85 23.92 14.89 -22.41
CA ASN A 85 22.86 14.82 -21.40
C ASN A 85 21.49 14.66 -22.06
N THR A 86 21.39 13.82 -23.09
CA THR A 86 20.10 13.43 -23.66
C THR A 86 19.46 12.45 -22.70
N ALA A 87 18.38 12.92 -22.06
CA ALA A 87 17.54 12.10 -21.21
C ALA A 87 17.23 10.75 -21.91
N PRO A 88 17.23 9.64 -21.16
CA PRO A 88 17.06 8.31 -21.73
C PRO A 88 15.77 8.20 -22.55
N ALA A 89 15.90 8.00 -23.86
CA ALA A 89 14.78 7.87 -24.80
C ALA A 89 13.79 6.72 -24.48
N TRP A 90 14.19 5.78 -23.61
CA TRP A 90 13.35 4.65 -23.19
C TRP A 90 12.20 5.04 -22.25
N LEU A 91 12.24 6.23 -21.63
CA LEU A 91 11.16 6.70 -20.75
C LEU A 91 9.92 7.17 -21.52
N ASN A 92 10.07 7.62 -22.77
CA ASN A 92 8.95 8.07 -23.59
C ASN A 92 8.16 6.91 -24.22
N ILE A 93 8.83 5.79 -24.50
CA ILE A 93 8.22 4.65 -25.22
C ILE A 93 7.18 3.96 -24.33
N THR A 94 7.49 3.73 -23.06
CA THR A 94 6.56 3.03 -22.13
C THR A 94 5.33 3.86 -21.80
N PHE A 95 5.44 5.19 -21.74
CA PHE A 95 4.30 6.07 -21.50
C PHE A 95 3.33 6.12 -22.68
N ILE A 96 3.86 6.15 -23.91
CA ILE A 96 3.05 6.15 -25.13
C ILE A 96 2.27 4.83 -25.24
N GLU A 97 2.90 3.68 -24.99
CA GLU A 97 2.20 2.40 -25.03
C GLU A 97 1.08 2.30 -24.00
N LEU A 98 1.30 2.80 -22.79
CA LEU A 98 0.29 2.81 -21.73
C LEU A 98 -0.89 3.73 -22.07
N LEU A 99 -0.62 4.86 -22.72
CA LEU A 99 -1.63 5.81 -23.19
C LEU A 99 -2.46 5.22 -24.34
N VAL A 100 -1.84 4.46 -25.25
CA VAL A 100 -2.54 3.75 -26.33
C VAL A 100 -3.47 2.68 -25.76
N VAL A 101 -3.01 1.87 -24.81
CA VAL A 101 -3.87 0.85 -24.16
C VAL A 101 -5.06 1.49 -23.45
N TYR A 102 -4.83 2.60 -22.75
CA TYR A 102 -5.90 3.33 -22.07
C TYR A 102 -6.95 3.89 -23.05
N LEU A 103 -6.52 4.47 -24.18
CA LEU A 103 -7.43 4.96 -25.21
C LEU A 103 -8.25 3.84 -25.85
N LEU A 104 -7.66 2.65 -26.07
CA LEU A 104 -8.39 1.50 -26.61
C LEU A 104 -9.48 1.00 -25.65
N ILE A 105 -9.20 1.01 -24.34
CA ILE A 105 -10.21 0.66 -23.32
C ILE A 105 -11.36 1.68 -23.35
N LEU A 106 -11.07 2.98 -23.39
CA LEU A 106 -12.11 4.01 -23.48
C LEU A 106 -12.97 3.88 -24.75
N LEU A 107 -12.35 3.60 -25.89
CA LEU A 107 -13.07 3.38 -27.15
C LEU A 107 -13.98 2.14 -27.07
N SER A 108 -13.52 1.06 -26.44
CA SER A 108 -14.35 -0.15 -26.25
C SER A 108 -15.59 0.11 -25.37
N LEU A 109 -15.42 0.85 -24.28
CA LEU A 109 -16.53 1.23 -23.39
C LEU A 109 -17.52 2.17 -24.08
N ALA A 110 -17.02 3.12 -24.87
CA ALA A 110 -17.87 4.00 -25.68
C ALA A 110 -18.70 3.19 -26.70
N GLY A 111 -18.10 2.19 -27.36
CA GLY A 111 -18.81 1.32 -28.29
C GLY A 111 -19.97 0.55 -27.64
N ILE A 112 -19.74 0.00 -26.44
CA ILE A 112 -20.78 -0.70 -25.66
C ILE A 112 -21.92 0.25 -25.26
N ALA A 113 -21.58 1.47 -24.85
CA ALA A 113 -22.58 2.48 -24.45
C ALA A 113 -23.44 2.96 -25.64
N ILE A 114 -22.86 3.09 -26.83
CA ILE A 114 -23.57 3.44 -28.06
C ILE A 114 -24.53 2.30 -28.46
N ALA A 115 -24.08 1.04 -28.41
CA ALA A 115 -24.90 -0.12 -28.79
C ALA A 115 -26.16 -0.27 -27.92
N ASN A 116 -26.12 0.16 -26.66
CA ASN A 116 -27.24 0.06 -25.72
C ASN A 116 -28.19 1.27 -25.72
N GLY A 117 -27.94 2.30 -26.54
CA GLY A 117 -28.80 3.50 -26.60
C GLY A 117 -28.77 4.38 -25.34
N THR A 118 -27.87 4.09 -24.39
CA THR A 118 -27.76 4.79 -23.09
C THR A 118 -26.66 5.87 -23.08
N PHE A 119 -26.18 6.28 -24.25
CA PHE A 119 -24.99 7.13 -24.39
C PHE A 119 -25.09 8.47 -23.64
N SER A 120 -26.26 9.13 -23.63
CA SER A 120 -26.39 10.43 -22.94
C SER A 120 -26.29 10.31 -21.42
N LYS A 121 -26.87 9.25 -20.84
CA LYS A 121 -26.81 8.97 -19.40
C LYS A 121 -25.43 8.48 -18.98
N PHE A 122 -24.77 7.71 -19.85
CA PHE A 122 -23.39 7.27 -19.64
C PHE A 122 -22.43 8.47 -19.57
N ILE A 123 -22.55 9.47 -20.45
CA ILE A 123 -21.68 10.65 -20.40
C ILE A 123 -21.86 11.41 -19.08
N THR A 124 -23.09 11.69 -18.64
CA THR A 124 -23.29 12.44 -17.39
C THR A 124 -22.78 11.68 -16.16
N ASP A 125 -23.09 10.39 -16.05
CA ASP A 125 -22.64 9.58 -14.92
C ASP A 125 -21.12 9.38 -14.94
N PHE A 126 -20.53 9.15 -16.12
CA PHE A 126 -19.09 9.00 -16.28
C PHE A 126 -18.34 10.30 -15.98
N THR A 127 -18.85 11.45 -16.44
CA THR A 127 -18.21 12.75 -16.18
C THR A 127 -18.22 13.05 -14.68
N ALA A 128 -19.34 12.78 -13.99
CA ALA A 128 -19.45 12.96 -12.55
C ALA A 128 -18.48 12.06 -11.77
N ILE A 129 -18.41 10.76 -12.12
CA ILE A 129 -17.46 9.83 -11.50
C ILE A 129 -16.02 10.25 -11.79
N PHE A 130 -15.70 10.58 -13.03
CA PHE A 130 -14.35 11.01 -13.43
C PHE A 130 -13.89 12.27 -12.69
N LEU A 131 -14.77 13.26 -12.57
CA LEU A 131 -14.50 14.48 -11.80
C LEU A 131 -14.31 14.23 -10.31
N LEU A 132 -15.13 13.35 -9.72
CA LEU A 132 -15.11 13.13 -8.27
C LEU A 132 -14.05 12.13 -7.81
N SER A 133 -13.65 11.16 -8.63
CA SER A 133 -12.70 10.10 -8.23
C SER A 133 -11.36 10.17 -8.93
N VAL A 134 -11.32 10.52 -10.22
CA VAL A 134 -10.09 10.44 -11.03
C VAL A 134 -9.24 11.71 -10.89
N LEU A 135 -9.85 12.89 -10.93
CA LEU A 135 -9.12 14.14 -10.72
C LEU A 135 -8.40 14.25 -9.37
N PRO A 136 -9.01 13.92 -8.21
CA PRO A 136 -8.29 13.99 -6.94
C PRO A 136 -7.20 12.92 -6.81
N THR A 137 -7.37 11.74 -7.41
CA THR A 137 -6.32 10.70 -7.38
C THR A 137 -5.14 11.09 -8.27
N ILE A 138 -5.39 11.62 -9.47
CA ILE A 138 -4.35 12.18 -10.33
C ILE A 138 -3.66 13.36 -9.63
N GLY A 139 -4.42 14.28 -9.03
CA GLY A 139 -3.88 15.42 -8.29
C GLY A 139 -2.98 14.97 -7.12
N TRP A 140 -3.41 13.95 -6.37
CA TRP A 140 -2.62 13.37 -5.28
C TRP A 140 -1.33 12.70 -5.78
N LEU A 141 -1.39 12.02 -6.92
CA LEU A 141 -0.24 11.36 -7.54
C LEU A 141 0.78 12.39 -8.05
N ILE A 142 0.32 13.45 -8.71
CA ILE A 142 1.16 14.59 -9.12
C ILE A 142 1.80 15.25 -7.89
N PHE A 143 1.03 15.47 -6.83
CA PHE A 143 1.54 16.05 -5.58
C PHE A 143 2.64 15.18 -4.95
N ARG A 144 2.46 13.85 -4.92
CA ARG A 144 3.51 12.92 -4.45
C ARG A 144 4.76 12.97 -5.32
N LEU A 145 4.62 13.02 -6.64
CA LEU A 145 5.76 13.11 -7.56
C LEU A 145 6.52 14.43 -7.36
N LEU A 146 5.81 15.54 -7.13
CA LEU A 146 6.43 16.83 -6.81
C LEU A 146 7.17 16.78 -5.47
N LEU A 147 6.60 16.17 -4.43
CA LEU A 147 7.30 15.99 -3.14
C LEU A 147 8.55 15.13 -3.30
N CYS A 148 8.49 14.04 -4.06
CA CYS A 148 9.66 13.22 -4.36
C CYS A 148 10.73 14.01 -5.13
N TYR A 149 10.32 14.84 -6.09
CA TYR A 149 11.23 15.69 -6.85
C TYR A 149 11.92 16.71 -5.96
N VAL A 150 11.15 17.44 -5.12
CA VAL A 150 11.69 18.42 -4.17
C VAL A 150 12.63 17.77 -3.16
N TRP A 151 12.28 16.60 -2.62
CA TRP A 151 13.16 15.88 -1.70
C TRP A 151 14.45 15.45 -2.41
N SER A 152 14.36 14.93 -3.64
CA SER A 152 15.53 14.54 -4.41
C SER A 152 16.46 15.74 -4.66
N THR A 153 15.93 16.88 -5.10
CA THR A 153 16.73 18.08 -5.36
C THR A 153 17.32 18.65 -4.06
N CYS A 154 16.55 18.74 -2.98
CA CYS A 154 17.07 19.17 -1.66
C CYS A 154 18.16 18.24 -1.13
N SER A 155 18.01 16.92 -1.27
CA SER A 155 19.06 15.98 -0.87
C SER A 155 20.32 16.17 -1.70
N THR A 156 20.20 16.52 -2.98
CA THR A 156 21.34 16.69 -3.88
C THR A 156 22.10 17.97 -3.53
N VAL A 157 21.39 19.06 -3.27
CA VAL A 157 21.95 20.34 -2.83
C VAL A 157 22.61 20.20 -1.45
N TYR A 158 21.98 19.49 -0.50
CA TYR A 158 22.55 19.26 0.83
C TYR A 158 23.89 18.52 0.77
N ILE A 159 24.01 17.51 -0.10
CA ILE A 159 25.25 16.76 -0.31
C ILE A 159 26.32 17.63 -0.97
N TYR A 160 25.93 18.44 -1.97
CA TYR A 160 26.85 19.36 -2.65
C TYR A 160 27.47 20.40 -1.71
N HIS A 161 26.76 20.75 -0.64
CA HIS A 161 27.21 21.77 0.29
C HIS A 161 28.11 21.25 1.43
N PHE A 162 28.16 19.93 1.67
CA PHE A 162 28.76 19.38 2.90
C PHE A 162 30.10 18.66 2.78
N ASP A 163 30.56 18.20 1.62
CA ASP A 163 31.93 17.67 1.50
C ASP A 163 32.30 17.43 0.02
N LYS A 164 33.14 18.29 -0.58
CA LYS A 164 33.56 18.13 -1.98
C LYS A 164 34.49 16.93 -2.18
N ASP A 165 35.21 16.52 -1.13
CA ASP A 165 36.30 15.55 -1.26
C ASP A 165 35.86 14.09 -1.03
N LYS A 166 34.64 13.86 -0.50
CA LYS A 166 34.02 12.52 -0.35
C LYS A 166 32.96 12.18 -1.39
N LEU A 167 32.77 13.04 -2.39
CA LEU A 167 31.66 12.95 -3.33
C LEU A 167 31.76 11.71 -4.25
N ASN A 168 32.97 11.30 -4.64
CA ASN A 168 33.14 10.17 -5.57
C ASN A 168 32.75 8.82 -4.95
N ASP A 169 33.07 8.57 -3.68
CA ASP A 169 32.72 7.31 -3.02
C ASP A 169 31.22 7.25 -2.65
N ALA A 170 30.63 8.40 -2.33
CA ALA A 170 29.19 8.50 -2.03
C ALA A 170 28.31 8.30 -3.28
N ILE A 171 28.75 8.76 -4.46
CA ILE A 171 28.01 8.59 -5.72
C ILE A 171 27.92 7.11 -6.12
N VAL A 172 29.02 6.35 -6.00
CA VAL A 172 29.04 4.91 -6.35
C VAL A 172 28.16 4.09 -5.41
N SER A 173 28.18 4.41 -4.11
CA SER A 173 27.30 3.79 -3.11
C SER A 173 25.81 4.06 -3.38
N ARG A 174 25.45 5.30 -3.72
CA ARG A 174 24.05 5.67 -4.04
C ARG A 174 23.57 5.11 -5.37
N TYR A 175 24.44 4.89 -6.35
CA TYR A 175 24.07 4.25 -7.62
C TYR A 175 23.59 2.80 -7.41
N ASN A 176 24.20 2.09 -6.46
CA ASN A 176 23.74 0.76 -6.05
C ASN A 176 22.46 0.81 -5.19
N GLY A 177 22.29 1.84 -4.36
CA GLY A 177 21.02 2.09 -3.64
C GLY A 177 19.85 2.41 -4.57
N ALA A 178 20.08 3.13 -5.67
CA ALA A 178 19.05 3.46 -6.66
C ALA A 178 18.50 2.21 -7.37
N LYS A 179 19.33 1.18 -7.64
CA LYS A 179 18.86 -0.11 -8.18
C LYS A 179 17.84 -0.79 -7.27
N ASN A 180 17.99 -0.67 -5.95
CA ASN A 180 17.01 -1.24 -5.01
C ASN A 180 15.68 -0.47 -4.99
N ILE A 181 15.70 0.85 -5.21
CA ILE A 181 14.47 1.65 -5.30
C ILE A 181 13.66 1.26 -6.55
N TYR A 182 14.32 1.08 -7.70
CA TYR A 182 13.65 0.60 -8.91
C TYR A 182 13.06 -0.81 -8.74
N GLY A 183 13.73 -1.69 -7.99
CA GLY A 183 13.19 -3.00 -7.62
C GLY A 183 11.91 -2.91 -6.80
N ILE A 184 11.86 -2.01 -5.80
CA ILE A 184 10.66 -1.82 -4.98
C ILE A 184 9.51 -1.24 -5.80
N ILE A 185 9.78 -0.25 -6.66
CA ILE A 185 8.76 0.33 -7.54
C ILE A 185 8.20 -0.72 -8.50
N ALA A 186 9.06 -1.57 -9.10
CA ALA A 186 8.63 -2.65 -9.96
C ALA A 186 7.73 -3.67 -9.22
N ILE A 187 8.07 -4.04 -7.99
CA ILE A 187 7.26 -4.94 -7.16
C ILE A 187 5.87 -4.34 -6.88
N VAL A 188 5.81 -3.06 -6.51
CA VAL A 188 4.53 -2.38 -6.24
C VAL A 188 3.64 -2.32 -7.49
N ILE A 189 4.23 -2.04 -8.66
CA ILE A 189 3.50 -2.03 -9.93
C ILE A 189 2.97 -3.43 -10.25
N VAL A 190 3.79 -4.47 -10.12
CA VAL A 190 3.37 -5.85 -10.39
C VAL A 190 2.27 -6.30 -9.44
N MET A 191 2.36 -5.98 -8.14
CA MET A 191 1.29 -6.27 -7.18
C MET A 191 0.00 -5.50 -7.48
N GLY A 192 0.11 -4.22 -7.89
CA GLY A 192 -1.04 -3.41 -8.29
C GLY A 192 -1.76 -3.99 -9.51
N ILE A 193 -1.01 -4.39 -10.54
CA ILE A 193 -1.56 -5.02 -11.74
C ILE A 193 -2.18 -6.39 -11.38
N ALA A 194 -1.51 -7.22 -10.58
CA ALA A 194 -2.04 -8.51 -10.15
C ALA A 194 -3.34 -8.35 -9.34
N GLY A 195 -3.41 -7.38 -8.43
CA GLY A 195 -4.63 -7.07 -7.67
C GLY A 195 -5.76 -6.59 -8.58
N TYR A 196 -5.47 -5.73 -9.56
CA TYR A 196 -6.46 -5.27 -10.54
C TYR A 196 -6.98 -6.43 -11.40
N VAL A 197 -6.10 -7.27 -11.94
CA VAL A 197 -6.48 -8.46 -12.71
C VAL A 197 -7.30 -9.43 -11.85
N TYR A 198 -6.95 -9.61 -10.57
CA TYR A 198 -7.73 -10.42 -9.64
C TYR A 198 -9.17 -9.90 -9.49
N THR A 199 -9.36 -8.58 -9.37
CA THR A 199 -10.71 -7.99 -9.30
C THR A 199 -11.51 -8.11 -10.60
N LEU A 200 -10.84 -8.23 -11.76
CA LEU A 200 -11.50 -8.47 -13.04
C LEU A 200 -11.90 -9.94 -13.23
N ILE A 201 -11.06 -10.88 -12.78
CA ILE A 201 -11.33 -12.33 -12.89
C ILE A 201 -12.36 -12.77 -11.84
N PHE A 202 -12.28 -12.20 -10.65
CA PHE A 202 -13.20 -12.44 -9.54
C PHE A 202 -13.94 -11.15 -9.24
N PRO A 203 -14.88 -10.74 -10.10
CA PRO A 203 -15.77 -9.64 -9.75
C PRO A 203 -16.40 -10.01 -8.41
N PRO A 204 -16.44 -9.09 -7.43
CA PRO A 204 -17.12 -9.36 -6.18
C PRO A 204 -18.50 -9.85 -6.56
N THR A 205 -18.84 -11.05 -6.13
CA THR A 205 -20.16 -11.63 -6.35
C THR A 205 -21.11 -10.69 -5.63
N THR A 206 -21.63 -9.70 -6.35
CA THR A 206 -22.84 -9.02 -5.97
C THR A 206 -23.83 -10.15 -5.92
N VAL A 207 -24.15 -10.57 -4.70
CA VAL A 207 -25.18 -11.56 -4.45
C VAL A 207 -26.41 -10.94 -5.09
N LYS A 208 -26.72 -11.35 -6.33
CA LYS A 208 -27.96 -10.95 -6.98
C LYS A 208 -29.03 -11.26 -5.94
N PRO A 209 -29.81 -10.26 -5.48
CA PRO A 209 -30.86 -10.53 -4.51
C PRO A 209 -31.68 -11.67 -5.12
N SER A 210 -31.65 -12.82 -4.45
CA SER A 210 -32.33 -14.03 -4.90
C SER A 210 -33.76 -13.64 -5.26
N ALA A 211 -34.28 -14.13 -6.39
CA ALA A 211 -35.66 -13.85 -6.81
C ALA A 211 -36.71 -14.23 -5.74
N GLN A 212 -36.33 -15.00 -4.70
CA GLN A 212 -37.17 -15.23 -3.52
C GLN A 212 -37.40 -13.98 -2.66
N SER A 213 -36.50 -12.99 -2.67
CA SER A 213 -36.63 -11.74 -1.90
C SER A 213 -37.86 -10.92 -2.33
N HIS A 214 -38.26 -10.98 -3.59
CA HIS A 214 -39.37 -10.17 -4.09
C HIS A 214 -40.73 -10.62 -3.55
N LYS A 215 -40.88 -11.92 -3.23
CA LYS A 215 -42.14 -12.47 -2.70
C LYS A 215 -42.29 -12.25 -1.20
N SER A 216 -41.19 -12.28 -0.43
CA SER A 216 -41.21 -12.00 1.01
C SER A 216 -41.52 -10.54 1.30
N ASN A 217 -41.01 -9.61 0.49
CA ASN A 217 -41.22 -8.17 0.70
C ASN A 217 -42.70 -7.78 0.56
N PHE A 218 -43.44 -8.39 -0.38
CA PHE A 218 -44.85 -8.06 -0.59
C PHE A 218 -45.74 -8.43 0.61
N MET A 219 -45.49 -9.58 1.25
CA MET A 219 -46.24 -10.00 2.44
C MET A 219 -45.92 -9.11 3.64
N ALA A 220 -44.65 -8.74 3.82
CA ALA A 220 -44.24 -7.82 4.87
C ALA A 220 -44.91 -6.45 4.71
N GLU A 221 -44.89 -5.86 3.50
CA GLU A 221 -45.54 -4.57 3.24
C GLU A 221 -47.04 -4.60 3.53
N TYR A 222 -47.75 -5.66 3.14
CA TYR A 222 -49.18 -5.78 3.42
C TYR A 222 -49.47 -5.86 4.93
N ALA A 223 -48.70 -6.66 5.67
CA ALA A 223 -48.86 -6.81 7.10
C ALA A 223 -48.50 -5.52 7.88
N VAL A 224 -47.41 -4.85 7.51
CA VAL A 224 -47.03 -3.54 8.07
C VAL A 224 -48.10 -2.50 7.75
N LYS A 225 -48.58 -2.43 6.51
CA LYS A 225 -49.67 -1.50 6.12
C LYS A 225 -50.93 -1.71 6.96
N LYS A 226 -51.32 -2.97 7.19
CA LYS A 226 -52.47 -3.31 8.03
C LYS A 226 -52.25 -2.92 9.50
N HIS A 227 -51.03 -3.08 10.01
CA HIS A 227 -50.67 -2.66 11.37
C HIS A 227 -50.66 -1.13 11.52
N LEU A 228 -49.98 -0.41 10.62
CA LEU A 228 -49.90 1.05 10.62
C LEU A 228 -51.28 1.71 10.48
N LYS A 229 -52.17 1.18 9.64
CA LYS A 229 -53.55 1.69 9.52
C LYS A 229 -54.35 1.66 10.83
N LYS A 230 -53.98 0.80 11.79
CA LYS A 230 -54.61 0.76 13.12
C LYS A 230 -54.01 1.76 14.11
N ARG A 231 -52.76 2.17 13.92
CA ARG A 231 -52.05 3.09 14.83
C ARG A 231 -52.09 4.55 14.38
N LEU A 232 -52.16 4.79 13.07
CA LEU A 232 -52.20 6.13 12.50
C LEU A 232 -53.53 6.83 12.79
N PHE A 233 -53.45 8.14 13.03
CA PHE A 233 -54.63 8.98 13.27
C PHE A 233 -55.55 9.06 12.04
N ASP A 234 -54.94 9.18 10.85
CA ASP A 234 -55.62 9.15 9.56
C ASP A 234 -55.07 7.95 8.75
N PRO A 235 -55.77 6.80 8.71
CA PRO A 235 -55.29 5.57 8.07
C PRO A 235 -55.06 5.72 6.55
N ASP A 236 -55.75 6.67 5.93
CA ASP A 236 -55.67 6.90 4.49
C ASP A 236 -54.59 7.93 4.11
N SER A 237 -53.96 8.54 5.12
CA SER A 237 -52.80 9.42 4.93
C SER A 237 -51.48 8.68 4.73
N LEU A 238 -51.45 7.34 4.81
CA LEU A 238 -50.23 6.55 4.66
C LEU A 238 -49.73 6.61 3.21
N GLN A 239 -48.57 7.21 3.01
CA GLN A 239 -47.88 7.37 1.72
C GLN A 239 -46.45 6.83 1.80
N ASP A 240 -45.90 6.48 0.63
CA ASP A 240 -44.51 6.07 0.45
C ASP A 240 -44.03 4.95 1.39
N LEU A 241 -44.91 3.99 1.74
CA LEU A 241 -44.50 2.83 2.52
C LEU A 241 -43.51 2.00 1.69
N LYS A 242 -42.27 1.92 2.16
CA LYS A 242 -41.22 1.10 1.57
C LYS A 242 -40.56 0.28 2.67
N CYS A 243 -40.59 -1.04 2.54
CA CYS A 243 -39.94 -1.95 3.48
C CYS A 243 -38.70 -2.59 2.86
N GLU A 244 -37.56 -2.51 3.54
CA GLU A 244 -36.31 -3.15 3.15
C GLU A 244 -35.98 -4.26 4.15
N TYR A 245 -35.68 -5.45 3.64
CA TYR A 245 -35.20 -6.55 4.46
C TYR A 245 -33.80 -6.24 4.97
N GLN A 246 -33.59 -6.33 6.28
CA GLN A 246 -32.30 -6.11 6.89
C GLN A 246 -31.57 -7.44 7.12
N GLN A 247 -32.16 -8.32 7.92
CA GLN A 247 -31.52 -9.56 8.35
C GLN A 247 -32.53 -10.59 8.86
N THR A 248 -32.11 -11.85 8.91
CA THR A 248 -32.83 -12.94 9.58
C THR A 248 -32.04 -13.30 10.83
N ARG A 249 -32.69 -13.28 11.99
CA ARG A 249 -32.09 -13.68 13.27
C ARG A 249 -31.96 -15.21 13.34
N ASN A 250 -31.14 -15.69 14.26
CA ASN A 250 -30.89 -17.13 14.46
C ASN A 250 -32.15 -17.93 14.85
N ASP A 251 -33.17 -17.24 15.38
CA ASP A 251 -34.49 -17.79 15.72
C ASP A 251 -35.44 -17.88 14.49
N GLY A 252 -34.97 -17.51 13.30
CA GLY A 252 -35.76 -17.49 12.07
C GLY A 252 -36.64 -16.24 11.91
N VAL A 253 -36.56 -15.28 12.84
CA VAL A 253 -37.30 -14.01 12.74
C VAL A 253 -36.67 -13.12 11.68
N GLN A 254 -37.47 -12.66 10.73
CA GLN A 254 -37.05 -11.73 9.70
C GLN A 254 -37.28 -10.28 10.16
N VAL A 255 -36.26 -9.45 10.03
CA VAL A 255 -36.30 -8.04 10.41
C VAL A 255 -36.40 -7.19 9.15
N PHE A 256 -37.44 -6.37 9.09
CA PHE A 256 -37.66 -5.40 8.01
C PHE A 256 -37.61 -3.99 8.58
N GLU A 257 -36.92 -3.10 7.90
CA GLU A 257 -36.94 -1.67 8.18
C GLU A 257 -37.90 -1.01 7.19
N CYS A 258 -39.00 -0.44 7.71
CA CYS A 258 -40.02 0.18 6.91
C CYS A 258 -39.99 1.70 7.11
N SER A 259 -39.94 2.41 5.98
CA SER A 259 -40.04 3.86 5.96
C SER A 259 -41.38 4.29 5.38
N TYR A 260 -42.03 5.29 5.99
CA TYR A 260 -43.32 5.79 5.52
C TYR A 260 -43.53 7.27 5.87
N ARG A 261 -44.52 7.90 5.22
CA ARG A 261 -45.05 9.22 5.59
C ARG A 261 -46.53 9.10 5.93
N ALA A 262 -46.95 9.80 6.96
CA ALA A 262 -48.35 9.90 7.35
C ALA A 262 -48.64 11.30 7.90
N LYS A 263 -49.92 11.68 7.91
CA LYS A 263 -50.34 12.94 8.53
C LYS A 263 -50.28 12.84 10.04
N ASN A 264 -49.76 13.89 10.67
CA ASN A 264 -49.86 14.09 12.11
C ASN A 264 -51.25 14.63 12.49
N ARG A 265 -51.52 14.78 13.79
CA ARG A 265 -52.80 15.34 14.30
C ARG A 265 -53.08 16.78 13.83
N MET A 266 -52.06 17.50 13.37
CA MET A 266 -52.20 18.86 12.82
C MET A 266 -52.46 18.86 11.31
N GLY A 267 -52.62 17.68 10.67
CA GLY A 267 -52.92 17.54 9.25
C GLY A 267 -51.72 17.69 8.31
N GLY A 268 -50.52 17.99 8.85
CA GLY A 268 -49.28 18.04 8.08
C GLY A 268 -48.64 16.66 7.95
N TYR A 269 -47.94 16.42 6.84
CA TYR A 269 -47.08 15.23 6.72
C TYR A 269 -45.82 15.43 7.57
N GLY A 270 -45.56 14.49 8.48
CA GLY A 270 -44.33 14.49 9.26
C GLY A 270 -43.09 14.13 8.43
N GLU A 271 -41.93 14.21 9.07
CA GLU A 271 -40.71 13.58 8.53
C GLU A 271 -40.96 12.08 8.30
N ARG A 272 -40.18 11.49 7.38
CA ARG A 272 -40.29 10.07 7.04
C ARG A 272 -39.93 9.26 8.29
N ALA A 273 -40.93 8.61 8.87
CA ALA A 273 -40.74 7.72 10.01
C ALA A 273 -40.06 6.44 9.52
N VAL A 274 -39.14 5.92 10.32
CA VAL A 274 -38.45 4.65 10.09
C VAL A 274 -38.70 3.76 11.29
N GLU A 275 -39.39 2.65 11.07
CA GLU A 275 -39.72 1.66 12.11
C GLU A 275 -39.18 0.29 11.71
N GLU A 276 -38.68 -0.47 12.68
CA GLU A 276 -38.32 -1.88 12.48
C GLU A 276 -39.53 -2.77 12.78
N HIS A 277 -39.79 -3.76 11.93
CA HIS A 277 -40.87 -4.72 12.07
C HIS A 277 -40.33 -6.14 12.00
N TRP A 278 -40.71 -6.96 12.98
CA TRP A 278 -40.19 -8.31 13.13
C TRP A 278 -41.26 -9.33 12.73
N PHE A 279 -40.92 -10.24 11.84
CA PHE A 279 -41.83 -11.23 11.27
C PHE A 279 -41.38 -12.64 11.57
N ASP A 280 -42.33 -13.52 11.90
CA ASP A 280 -42.06 -14.96 11.94
C ASP A 280 -41.85 -15.53 10.53
N SER A 281 -41.47 -16.81 10.45
CA SER A 281 -41.30 -17.52 9.18
C SER A 281 -42.60 -17.67 8.37
N ASN A 282 -43.76 -17.42 8.97
CA ASN A 282 -45.07 -17.47 8.33
C ASN A 282 -45.53 -16.10 7.82
N GLY A 283 -44.75 -15.04 8.04
CA GLY A 283 -45.10 -13.66 7.68
C GLY A 283 -46.05 -12.97 8.68
N THR A 284 -46.21 -13.52 9.89
CA THR A 284 -46.95 -12.89 10.99
C THR A 284 -46.08 -11.84 11.66
N LEU A 285 -46.59 -10.62 11.82
CA LEU A 285 -45.92 -9.57 12.57
C LEU A 285 -45.89 -9.94 14.07
N LEU A 286 -44.69 -10.08 14.64
CA LEU A 286 -44.48 -10.42 16.03
C LEU A 286 -44.41 -9.17 16.91
N GLU A 287 -43.55 -8.23 16.54
CA GLU A 287 -43.25 -7.04 17.34
C GLU A 287 -42.83 -5.87 16.44
N THR A 288 -43.03 -4.65 16.92
CA THR A 288 -42.54 -3.42 16.29
C THR A 288 -41.39 -2.87 17.14
N GLY A 289 -40.21 -2.77 16.56
CA GLY A 289 -39.06 -2.11 17.16
C GLY A 289 -39.34 -0.63 17.41
N GLY A 290 -38.65 -0.04 18.39
CA GLY A 290 -38.78 1.38 18.69
C GLY A 290 -38.38 2.27 17.51
N PHE A 291 -38.92 3.49 17.50
CA PHE A 291 -38.54 4.53 16.53
C PHE A 291 -37.04 4.82 16.63
N LYS A 292 -36.36 4.83 15.47
CA LYS A 292 -35.00 5.36 15.34
C LYS A 292 -35.03 6.85 15.00
#